data_AF-A0A7W6JSV4-F1
#
_entry.id   AF-A0A7W6JSV4-F1
#
_cell.length_a   1.000
_cell.length_b   1.000
_cell.length_c   1.000
_cell.angle_alpha   90.00
_cell.angle_beta   90.00
_cell.angle_gamma   90.00
#
_symmetry.space_group_name_H-M   'P 1'
#
loop_
_entity.id
_entity.type
_entity.pdbx_description
1 polymer ?
#
loop_
_entity_poly.entity_id
_entity_poly.type
_entity_poly.pdbx_seq_one_letter_code
_entity_poly.pdbx_strand_id
1 'polypeptide(L)'
;MNRLRSLSRRLRRETSGVALLEFAFALPIVLTMSLGGAELTNYIITKMRVGQIALHLADNSARIGSGSQLQAKTIDELDINDLLTGADMQSGELKLFTNGRVIISSIEPDPSNAGKSMIRWQRCKGSKTGFTSSLGAAGTNNKDGFGPTNRQVNALTDGVTMFVEVRYQYTPLIRTSLSPSTEMTETASMMVRDRRDTSSDKKLENGSNNPNPTHPDGVYNQTKVAVASC
;
A
#
# COMPACT_ATOMS: atom_id res chain seq x y z
N MET A 1 -45.52 -9.71 -61.95
CA MET A 1 -46.03 -10.17 -60.63
C MET A 1 -45.39 -11.46 -60.09
N ASN A 2 -44.95 -12.44 -60.92
CA ASN A 2 -44.36 -13.70 -60.41
C ASN A 2 -42.98 -13.57 -59.72
N ARG A 3 -42.13 -12.61 -60.11
CA ARG A 3 -40.84 -12.36 -59.45
C ARG A 3 -40.97 -11.84 -58.01
N LEU A 4 -41.99 -11.04 -57.73
CA LEU A 4 -42.28 -10.53 -56.39
C LEU A 4 -42.74 -11.65 -55.45
N ARG A 5 -43.53 -12.61 -55.97
CA ARG A 5 -43.96 -13.79 -55.21
C ARG A 5 -42.80 -14.76 -54.93
N SER A 6 -41.88 -14.96 -55.87
CA SER A 6 -40.71 -15.81 -55.63
C SER A 6 -39.71 -15.18 -54.67
N LEU A 7 -39.48 -13.87 -54.74
CA LEU A 7 -38.67 -13.11 -53.77
C LEU A 7 -39.26 -13.18 -52.36
N SER A 8 -40.56 -12.96 -52.20
CA SER A 8 -41.24 -13.05 -50.90
C SER A 8 -41.15 -14.47 -50.30
N ARG A 9 -41.30 -15.52 -51.13
CA ARG A 9 -41.18 -16.91 -50.68
C ARG A 9 -39.73 -17.30 -50.34
N ARG A 10 -38.75 -16.67 -51.00
CA ARG A 10 -37.32 -16.85 -50.74
C ARG A 10 -36.90 -16.15 -49.44
N LEU A 11 -37.30 -14.90 -49.26
CA LEU A 11 -37.12 -14.15 -47.99
C LEU A 11 -37.78 -14.85 -46.80
N ARG A 12 -38.98 -15.41 -46.99
CA ARG A 12 -39.69 -16.15 -45.93
C ARG A 12 -39.06 -17.51 -45.59
N ARG A 13 -38.16 -18.03 -46.43
CA ARG A 13 -37.38 -19.26 -46.20
C ARG A 13 -35.97 -18.98 -45.67
N GLU A 14 -35.53 -17.72 -45.64
CA GLU A 14 -34.21 -17.34 -45.13
C GLU A 14 -34.22 -17.32 -43.58
N THR A 15 -33.51 -18.28 -42.99
CA THR A 15 -33.30 -18.36 -41.53
C THR A 15 -32.05 -17.58 -41.08
N SER A 16 -31.19 -17.20 -42.03
CA SER A 16 -29.95 -16.45 -41.78
C SER A 16 -30.18 -15.09 -41.12
N GLY A 17 -31.26 -14.38 -41.48
CA GLY A 17 -31.62 -13.08 -40.89
C GLY A 17 -32.11 -13.18 -39.45
N VAL A 18 -32.73 -14.31 -39.07
CA VAL A 18 -33.15 -14.56 -37.68
C VAL A 18 -31.93 -14.83 -36.80
N ALA A 19 -31.00 -15.66 -37.28
CA ALA A 19 -29.74 -15.92 -36.57
C ALA A 19 -28.90 -14.65 -36.36
N LEU A 20 -28.90 -13.73 -37.33
CA LEU A 20 -28.25 -12.41 -37.20
C LEU A 20 -28.88 -11.58 -36.07
N LEU A 21 -30.22 -11.56 -35.97
CA LEU A 21 -30.93 -10.82 -34.93
C LEU A 21 -30.73 -11.43 -33.54
N GLU A 22 -30.80 -12.76 -33.43
CA GLU A 22 -30.52 -13.47 -32.18
C GLU A 22 -29.10 -13.17 -31.68
N PHE A 23 -28.11 -13.20 -32.58
CA PHE A 23 -26.74 -12.81 -32.25
C PHE A 23 -26.66 -11.34 -31.84
N ALA A 24 -27.32 -10.43 -32.56
CA ALA A 24 -27.31 -9.00 -32.24
C ALA A 24 -27.88 -8.69 -30.84
N PHE A 25 -28.89 -9.45 -30.38
CA PHE A 25 -29.45 -9.31 -29.03
C PHE A 25 -28.60 -10.00 -27.96
N ALA A 26 -27.98 -11.15 -28.25
CA ALA A 26 -27.14 -11.87 -27.30
C ALA A 26 -25.76 -11.20 -27.10
N LEU A 27 -25.19 -10.61 -28.15
CA LEU A 27 -23.86 -9.99 -28.15
C LEU A 27 -23.64 -8.97 -27.03
N PRO A 28 -24.50 -7.95 -26.80
CA PRO A 28 -24.27 -6.97 -25.74
C PRO A 28 -24.31 -7.60 -24.34
N ILE A 29 -25.11 -8.65 -24.12
CA ILE A 29 -25.16 -9.36 -22.84
C ILE A 29 -23.87 -10.13 -22.62
N VAL A 30 -23.44 -10.92 -23.60
CA VAL A 30 -22.18 -11.68 -23.52
C VAL A 30 -20.99 -10.74 -23.34
N LEU A 31 -20.93 -9.66 -24.13
CA LEU A 31 -19.83 -8.69 -24.07
C LEU A 31 -19.77 -7.97 -22.72
N THR A 32 -20.90 -7.51 -22.18
CA THR A 32 -20.91 -6.86 -20.85
C THR A 32 -20.49 -7.81 -19.74
N MET A 33 -20.95 -9.08 -19.77
CA MET A 33 -20.52 -10.08 -18.79
C MET A 33 -19.05 -10.45 -18.92
N SER A 34 -18.54 -10.65 -20.14
CA SER A 34 -17.14 -11.01 -20.37
C SER A 34 -16.18 -9.87 -19.98
N LEU A 35 -16.46 -8.65 -20.44
CA LEU A 35 -15.64 -7.48 -20.13
C LEU A 35 -15.73 -7.09 -18.64
N GLY A 36 -16.94 -7.16 -18.06
CA GLY A 36 -17.14 -6.94 -16.62
C GLY A 36 -16.42 -7.98 -15.77
N GLY A 37 -16.46 -9.26 -16.16
CA GLY A 37 -15.73 -10.34 -15.51
C GLY A 37 -14.21 -10.17 -15.59
N ALA A 38 -13.70 -9.76 -16.76
CA ALA A 38 -12.28 -9.46 -16.95
C ALA A 38 -11.81 -8.27 -16.11
N GLU A 39 -12.59 -7.19 -16.08
CA GLU A 39 -12.31 -6.00 -15.26
C GLU A 39 -12.32 -6.33 -13.76
N LEU A 40 -13.34 -7.07 -13.29
CA LEU A 40 -13.42 -7.50 -11.90
C LEU A 40 -12.23 -8.39 -11.51
N THR A 41 -11.85 -9.32 -12.37
CA THR A 41 -10.70 -10.20 -12.14
C THR A 41 -9.41 -9.38 -12.07
N ASN A 42 -9.21 -8.44 -12.99
CA ASN A 42 -8.04 -7.55 -12.99
C ASN A 42 -7.98 -6.68 -11.72
N TYR A 43 -9.13 -6.18 -11.27
CA TYR A 43 -9.24 -5.41 -10.03
C TYR A 43 -8.86 -6.25 -8.81
N ILE A 44 -9.41 -7.47 -8.69
CA ILE A 44 -9.11 -8.38 -7.58
C ILE A 44 -7.62 -8.76 -7.57
N ILE A 45 -7.05 -9.13 -8.72
CA ILE A 45 -5.63 -9.47 -8.83
C ILE A 45 -4.76 -8.28 -8.42
N THR A 46 -5.09 -7.08 -8.90
CA THR A 46 -4.34 -5.88 -8.53
C THR A 46 -4.42 -5.62 -7.04
N LYS A 47 -5.61 -5.71 -6.45
CA LYS A 47 -5.81 -5.55 -5.01
C LYS A 47 -4.99 -6.56 -4.19
N MET A 48 -4.99 -7.83 -4.61
CA MET A 48 -4.18 -8.88 -3.98
C MET A 48 -2.68 -8.58 -4.07
N ARG A 49 -2.19 -8.14 -5.23
CA ARG A 49 -0.78 -7.76 -5.42
C ARG A 49 -0.38 -6.58 -4.55
N VAL A 50 -1.20 -5.54 -4.47
CA VAL A 50 -0.95 -4.38 -3.58
C VAL A 50 -0.95 -4.82 -2.11
N GLY A 51 -1.87 -5.70 -1.70
CA GLY A 51 -1.90 -6.26 -0.35
C GLY A 51 -0.65 -7.08 -0.01
N GLN A 52 -0.17 -7.90 -0.96
CA GLN A 52 1.09 -8.64 -0.81
C GLN A 52 2.28 -7.70 -0.67
N ILE A 53 2.35 -6.62 -1.48
CA ILE A 53 3.41 -5.61 -1.35
C ILE A 53 3.40 -4.97 0.05
N ALA A 54 2.22 -4.62 0.57
CA ALA A 54 2.10 -4.07 1.93
C ALA A 54 2.63 -5.05 2.99
N LEU A 55 2.24 -6.33 2.90
CA LEU A 55 2.71 -7.39 3.80
C LEU A 55 4.23 -7.62 3.71
N HIS A 56 4.79 -7.66 2.50
CA HIS A 56 6.22 -7.82 2.29
C HIS A 56 7.01 -6.62 2.81
N LEU A 57 6.55 -5.40 2.57
CA LEU A 57 7.12 -4.19 3.14
C LEU A 57 7.10 -4.22 4.67
N ALA A 58 5.99 -4.67 5.28
CA ALA A 58 5.88 -4.79 6.74
C ALA A 58 6.85 -5.84 7.30
N ASP A 59 6.94 -7.04 6.72
CA ASP A 59 7.88 -8.08 7.17
C ASP A 59 9.34 -7.68 6.92
N ASN A 60 9.66 -7.13 5.76
CA ASN A 60 11.00 -6.63 5.44
C ASN A 60 11.41 -5.53 6.41
N SER A 61 10.54 -4.54 6.66
CA SER A 61 10.84 -3.42 7.58
C SER A 61 10.96 -3.87 9.03
N ALA A 62 10.30 -4.97 9.41
CA ALA A 62 10.48 -5.60 10.72
C ALA A 62 11.82 -6.37 10.86
N ARG A 63 12.52 -6.63 9.75
CA ARG A 63 13.78 -7.39 9.69
C ARG A 63 15.00 -6.57 9.28
N ILE A 64 14.82 -5.39 8.66
CA ILE A 64 15.93 -4.50 8.32
C ILE A 64 16.69 -4.06 9.58
N GLY A 65 17.95 -3.74 9.36
CA GLY A 65 18.88 -3.23 10.36
C GLY A 65 20.20 -3.98 10.35
N SER A 66 21.26 -3.26 10.64
CA SER A 66 22.62 -3.77 10.73
C SER A 66 23.04 -3.95 12.19
N GLY A 67 23.90 -4.95 12.46
CA GLY A 67 24.39 -5.25 13.80
C GLY A 67 24.56 -6.75 14.05
N SER A 68 25.16 -7.08 15.21
CA SER A 68 25.33 -8.46 15.68
C SER A 68 24.07 -8.96 16.40
N GLN A 69 23.81 -10.27 16.39
CA GLN A 69 22.71 -10.91 17.15
C GLN A 69 22.73 -10.58 18.65
N LEU A 70 23.91 -10.25 19.19
CA LEU A 70 24.14 -9.92 20.59
C LEU A 70 23.91 -8.43 20.91
N GLN A 71 23.72 -7.58 19.91
CA GLN A 71 23.53 -6.14 20.06
C GLN A 71 22.17 -5.72 19.47
N ALA A 72 21.65 -4.59 19.94
CA ALA A 72 20.45 -4.01 19.35
C ALA A 72 20.77 -3.50 17.93
N LYS A 73 19.95 -3.87 16.94
CA LYS A 73 20.17 -3.47 15.54
C LYS A 73 19.80 -2.01 15.33
N THR A 74 20.65 -1.28 14.61
CA THR A 74 20.39 0.08 14.13
C THR A 74 19.86 0.04 12.69
N ILE A 75 19.14 1.07 12.27
CA ILE A 75 18.65 1.23 10.90
C ILE A 75 19.11 2.58 10.40
N ASP A 76 19.27 2.72 9.10
CA ASP A 76 19.58 3.99 8.45
C ASP A 76 18.56 4.37 7.38
N GLU A 77 18.64 5.63 6.94
CA GLU A 77 17.81 6.12 5.83
C GLU A 77 18.09 5.35 4.53
N LEU A 78 19.33 4.86 4.38
CA LEU A 78 19.72 3.99 3.27
C LEU A 78 18.95 2.67 3.30
N ASP A 79 18.85 2.01 4.46
CA ASP A 79 18.10 0.75 4.60
C ASP A 79 16.61 0.93 4.22
N ILE A 80 16.02 2.07 4.60
CA ILE A 80 14.62 2.37 4.28
C ILE A 80 14.45 2.68 2.80
N ASN A 81 15.37 3.45 2.20
CA ASN A 81 15.31 3.74 0.77
C ASN A 81 15.55 2.49 -0.08
N ASP A 82 16.42 1.58 0.35
CA ASP A 82 16.65 0.28 -0.28
C ASP A 82 15.40 -0.60 -0.18
N LEU A 83 14.76 -0.64 0.99
CA LEU A 83 13.50 -1.34 1.18
C LEU A 83 12.38 -0.79 0.27
N LEU A 84 12.25 0.54 0.16
CA LEU A 84 11.27 1.17 -0.72
C LEU A 84 11.59 0.92 -2.20
N THR A 85 12.87 0.95 -2.58
CA THR A 85 13.30 0.65 -3.95
C THR A 85 13.05 -0.81 -4.30
N GLY A 86 13.32 -1.74 -3.39
CA GLY A 86 12.99 -3.16 -3.54
C GLY A 86 11.49 -3.40 -3.71
N ALA A 87 10.64 -2.64 -3.01
CA ALA A 87 9.19 -2.73 -3.19
C ALA A 87 8.71 -2.25 -4.57
N ASP A 88 9.33 -1.21 -5.14
CA ASP A 88 9.05 -0.78 -6.51
C ASP A 88 9.42 -1.87 -7.52
N MET A 89 10.59 -2.48 -7.36
CA MET A 89 11.03 -3.60 -8.19
C MET A 89 10.10 -4.81 -8.06
N GLN A 90 9.67 -5.15 -6.84
CA GLN A 90 8.71 -6.24 -6.59
C GLN A 90 7.33 -5.95 -7.19
N SER A 91 6.95 -4.68 -7.29
CA SER A 91 5.65 -4.29 -7.85
C SER A 91 5.54 -4.56 -9.36
N GLY A 92 6.67 -4.67 -10.07
CA GLY A 92 6.72 -4.91 -11.51
C GLY A 92 5.92 -3.88 -12.29
N GLU A 93 5.03 -4.35 -13.17
CA GLU A 93 4.22 -3.49 -14.06
C GLU A 93 3.18 -2.59 -13.37
N LEU A 94 3.04 -2.65 -12.03
CA LEU A 94 2.13 -1.77 -11.31
C LEU A 94 2.60 -0.30 -11.30
N LYS A 95 3.89 -0.05 -11.54
CA LYS A 95 4.49 1.29 -11.44
C LYS A 95 4.12 1.94 -10.10
N LEU A 96 4.41 1.26 -9.00
CA LEU A 96 3.92 1.56 -7.65
C LEU A 96 4.11 3.02 -7.26
N PHE A 97 5.28 3.61 -7.51
CA PHE A 97 5.54 5.01 -7.17
C PHE A 97 5.05 6.04 -8.18
N THR A 98 4.61 5.61 -9.37
CA THR A 98 3.92 6.51 -10.31
C THR A 98 2.42 6.58 -9.99
N ASN A 99 1.82 5.41 -9.76
CA ASN A 99 0.38 5.26 -9.57
C ASN A 99 -0.05 5.28 -8.10
N GLY A 100 0.88 5.26 -7.16
CA GLY A 100 0.58 5.17 -5.74
C GLY A 100 1.56 5.92 -4.85
N ARG A 101 1.42 5.67 -3.56
CA ARG A 101 2.28 6.15 -2.47
C ARG A 101 2.34 5.09 -1.39
N VAL A 102 3.56 4.76 -1.00
CA VAL A 102 3.86 3.87 0.12
C VAL A 102 4.25 4.74 1.31
N ILE A 103 3.73 4.43 2.49
CA ILE A 103 4.05 5.10 3.75
C ILE A 103 4.42 4.02 4.76
N ILE A 104 5.57 4.18 5.41
CA ILE A 104 6.08 3.29 6.44
C ILE A 104 6.20 4.11 7.73
N SER A 105 5.66 3.59 8.81
CA SER A 105 5.62 4.22 10.13
C SER A 105 6.23 3.29 11.17
N SER A 106 7.07 3.83 12.06
CA SER A 106 7.50 3.13 13.27
C SER A 106 6.57 3.50 14.43
N ILE A 107 5.87 2.51 14.96
CA ILE A 107 5.04 2.65 16.15
C ILE A 107 5.83 2.11 17.34
N GLU A 108 6.00 2.96 18.36
CA GLU A 108 6.80 2.66 19.54
C GLU A 108 6.03 3.07 20.81
N PRO A 109 6.38 2.55 21.99
CA PRO A 109 5.78 2.99 23.25
C PRO A 109 6.06 4.48 23.47
N ASP A 110 5.05 5.21 23.92
CA ASP A 110 5.20 6.62 24.26
C ASP A 110 5.93 6.73 25.62
N PRO A 111 7.15 7.31 25.66
CA PRO A 111 7.91 7.41 26.90
C PRO A 111 7.27 8.36 27.93
N SER A 112 6.37 9.24 27.50
CA SER A 112 5.70 10.22 28.37
C SER A 112 4.36 9.72 28.89
N ASN A 113 3.77 8.71 28.26
CA ASN A 113 2.42 8.21 28.58
C ASN A 113 2.44 6.68 28.67
N ALA A 114 2.46 6.16 29.90
CA ALA A 114 2.52 4.72 30.14
C ALA A 114 1.36 3.97 29.47
N GLY A 115 1.67 2.89 28.75
CA GLY A 115 0.70 2.07 28.02
C GLY A 115 0.15 2.69 26.73
N LYS A 116 0.65 3.87 26.33
CA LYS A 116 0.32 4.50 25.05
C LYS A 116 1.41 4.28 24.02
N SER A 117 1.06 4.45 22.77
CA SER A 117 1.94 4.35 21.61
C SER A 117 2.09 5.70 20.92
N MET A 118 3.21 5.87 20.22
CA MET A 118 3.49 7.01 19.36
C MET A 118 4.07 6.58 18.02
N ILE A 119 3.90 7.42 17.00
CA ILE A 119 4.61 7.30 15.73
C ILE A 119 5.96 7.97 15.88
N ARG A 120 7.02 7.18 15.94
CA ARG A 120 8.37 7.71 16.17
C ARG A 120 8.95 8.40 14.95
N TRP A 121 8.76 7.81 13.78
CA TRP A 121 9.14 8.37 12.49
C TRP A 121 8.24 7.79 11.39
N GLN A 122 8.19 8.49 10.26
CA GLN A 122 7.52 8.03 9.04
C GLN A 122 8.39 8.33 7.81
N ARG A 123 8.31 7.45 6.81
CA ARG A 123 8.90 7.64 5.48
C ARG A 123 7.91 7.25 4.41
N CYS A 124 7.97 7.94 3.28
CA CYS A 124 7.10 7.61 2.16
C CYS A 124 7.76 7.90 0.83
N LYS A 125 7.25 7.22 -0.20
CA LYS A 125 7.70 7.35 -1.57
C LYS A 125 6.52 7.16 -2.52
N GLY A 126 6.48 7.98 -3.56
CA GLY A 126 5.43 7.95 -4.58
C GLY A 126 4.92 9.32 -4.99
N SER A 127 4.49 9.40 -6.25
CA SER A 127 4.09 10.64 -6.94
C SER A 127 2.69 11.12 -6.52
N LYS A 128 1.88 10.24 -5.90
CA LYS A 128 0.53 10.58 -5.41
C LYS A 128 0.62 11.25 -4.03
N THR A 129 1.14 12.47 -3.98
CA THR A 129 1.37 13.21 -2.71
C THR A 129 0.09 13.53 -1.93
N GLY A 130 -1.08 13.56 -2.58
CA GLY A 130 -2.38 13.69 -1.91
C GLY A 130 -2.77 12.48 -1.05
N PHE A 131 -2.09 11.33 -1.21
CA PHE A 131 -2.30 10.15 -0.36
C PHE A 131 -1.51 10.30 0.95
N THR A 132 -2.14 10.92 1.95
CA THR A 132 -1.59 11.12 3.29
C THR A 132 -1.81 9.91 4.20
N SER A 133 -1.01 9.77 5.26
CA SER A 133 -1.17 8.67 6.23
C SER A 133 -2.52 8.74 6.93
N SER A 134 -3.19 7.59 7.09
CA SER A 134 -4.40 7.50 7.92
C SER A 134 -4.09 7.54 9.42
N LEU A 135 -2.82 7.34 9.80
CA LEU A 135 -2.39 7.28 11.19
C LEU A 135 -2.07 8.66 11.80
N GLY A 136 -1.92 9.68 10.94
CA GLY A 136 -1.36 10.98 11.30
C GLY A 136 0.11 11.10 10.87
N ALA A 137 0.76 12.17 11.33
CA ALA A 137 2.16 12.47 11.02
C ALA A 137 3.12 11.86 12.06
N ALA A 138 4.41 11.83 11.74
CA ALA A 138 5.46 11.54 12.70
C ALA A 138 5.34 12.43 13.95
N GLY A 139 5.53 11.84 15.13
CA GLY A 139 5.34 12.51 16.42
C GLY A 139 3.92 12.40 16.98
N THR A 140 2.93 11.89 16.23
CA THR A 140 1.60 11.59 16.79
C THR A 140 1.74 10.62 17.95
N ASN A 141 1.27 10.99 19.14
CA ASN A 141 1.53 10.27 20.39
C ASN A 141 0.27 10.12 21.27
N ASN A 142 0.44 9.58 22.48
CA ASN A 142 -0.65 9.36 23.44
C ASN A 142 -1.86 8.60 22.85
N LYS A 143 -1.61 7.58 22.02
CA LYS A 143 -2.66 6.75 21.41
C LYS A 143 -2.67 5.34 22.02
N ASP A 144 -3.86 4.77 22.21
CA ASP A 144 -4.00 3.36 22.62
C ASP A 144 -3.56 2.38 21.52
N GLY A 145 -3.58 2.82 20.27
CA GLY A 145 -3.11 2.10 19.11
C GLY A 145 -3.35 2.88 17.83
N PHE A 146 -2.77 2.40 16.74
CA PHE A 146 -2.85 2.98 15.40
C PHE A 146 -3.49 1.99 14.43
N GLY A 147 -4.24 2.50 13.46
CA GLY A 147 -4.90 1.71 12.44
C GLY A 147 -6.42 1.85 12.45
N PRO A 148 -7.13 1.07 11.60
CA PRO A 148 -8.58 1.12 11.51
C PRO A 148 -9.26 0.81 12.84
N THR A 149 -10.42 1.41 13.07
CA THR A 149 -11.27 1.11 14.24
C THR A 149 -11.48 -0.40 14.37
N ASN A 150 -11.35 -0.93 15.59
CA ASN A 150 -11.43 -2.36 15.94
C ASN A 150 -10.30 -3.25 15.36
N ARG A 151 -9.29 -2.68 14.68
CA ARG A 151 -8.09 -3.37 14.16
C ARG A 151 -6.83 -2.55 14.41
N GLN A 152 -6.77 -1.91 15.58
CA GLN A 152 -5.62 -1.10 15.96
C GLN A 152 -4.46 -1.99 16.38
N VAL A 153 -3.26 -1.55 16.05
CA VAL A 153 -2.02 -2.12 16.56
C VAL A 153 -1.38 -1.16 17.54
N ASN A 154 -0.86 -1.73 18.62
CA ASN A 154 -0.06 -1.02 19.59
C ASN A 154 1.39 -1.52 19.51
N ALA A 155 2.30 -0.73 20.06
CA ALA A 155 3.62 -1.23 20.38
C ALA A 155 3.53 -2.04 21.68
N LEU A 156 4.16 -3.21 21.73
CA LEU A 156 4.39 -3.93 22.97
C LEU A 156 5.38 -3.14 23.84
N THR A 157 5.35 -3.38 25.15
CA THR A 157 6.37 -2.86 26.08
C THR A 157 7.77 -3.22 25.55
N ASP A 158 8.61 -2.21 25.33
CA ASP A 158 9.95 -2.30 24.75
C ASP A 158 10.03 -2.88 23.31
N GLY A 159 8.90 -2.93 22.61
CA GLY A 159 8.79 -3.42 21.24
C GLY A 159 8.63 -2.29 20.20
N VAL A 160 8.90 -2.62 18.94
CA VAL A 160 8.64 -1.73 17.80
C VAL A 160 7.68 -2.43 16.86
N THR A 161 6.65 -1.73 16.41
CA THR A 161 5.70 -2.23 15.41
C THR A 161 5.84 -1.40 14.14
N MET A 162 6.23 -2.06 13.05
CA MET A 162 6.25 -1.42 11.73
C MET A 162 4.85 -1.44 11.15
N PHE A 163 4.38 -0.29 10.70
CA PHE A 163 3.09 -0.15 10.02
C PHE A 163 3.29 0.41 8.62
N VAL A 164 2.72 -0.26 7.64
CA VAL A 164 2.83 0.10 6.23
C VAL A 164 1.45 0.39 5.67
N GLU A 165 1.32 1.51 4.96
CA GLU A 165 0.18 1.87 4.14
C GLU A 165 0.62 1.92 2.68
N VAL A 166 -0.03 1.15 1.82
CA VAL A 166 0.13 1.25 0.38
C VAL A 166 -1.16 1.78 -0.20
N ARG A 167 -1.12 3.02 -0.70
CA ARG A 167 -2.24 3.64 -1.40
C ARG A 167 -1.96 3.66 -2.88
N TYR A 168 -2.88 3.10 -3.66
CA TYR A 168 -2.68 2.85 -5.08
C TYR A 168 -3.89 3.30 -5.91
N GLN A 169 -3.62 4.06 -6.97
CA GLN A 169 -4.62 4.41 -7.96
C GLN A 169 -4.72 3.28 -8.99
N TYR A 170 -5.79 2.49 -8.89
CA TYR A 170 -6.16 1.49 -9.86
C TYR A 170 -6.47 2.10 -11.23
N THR A 171 -5.87 1.50 -12.27
CA THR A 171 -6.13 1.85 -13.66
C THR A 171 -6.99 0.75 -14.29
N PRO A 172 -8.28 1.00 -14.53
CA PRO A 172 -9.17 0.01 -15.14
C PRO A 172 -8.77 -0.29 -16.58
N LEU A 173 -9.01 -1.52 -17.05
CA LEU A 173 -8.82 -1.88 -18.45
C LEU A 173 -9.91 -1.23 -19.30
N ILE A 174 -11.12 -1.13 -18.74
CA ILE A 174 -12.29 -0.60 -19.42
C ILE A 174 -12.96 0.41 -18.49
N ARG A 175 -12.89 1.69 -18.87
CA ARG A 175 -13.55 2.78 -18.12
C ARG A 175 -15.04 2.78 -18.44
N THR A 176 -15.84 2.31 -17.51
CA THR A 176 -17.31 2.36 -17.60
C THR A 176 -17.89 2.89 -16.28
N SER A 177 -19.18 3.20 -16.26
CA SER A 177 -19.88 3.55 -15.02
C SER A 177 -19.96 2.39 -14.00
N LEU A 178 -19.63 1.17 -14.42
CA LEU A 178 -19.60 -0.04 -13.60
C LEU A 178 -18.20 -0.34 -13.04
N SER A 179 -17.19 0.46 -13.38
CA SER A 179 -15.83 0.26 -12.89
C SER A 179 -15.78 0.45 -11.36
N PRO A 180 -15.07 -0.42 -10.62
CA PRO A 180 -14.93 -0.31 -9.17
C PRO A 180 -14.15 0.96 -8.77
N SER A 181 -14.11 1.24 -7.46
CA SER A 181 -13.31 2.33 -6.90
C SER A 181 -11.90 2.33 -7.51
N THR A 182 -11.47 3.49 -7.96
CA THR A 182 -10.14 3.67 -8.53
C THR A 182 -9.06 3.82 -7.47
N GLU A 183 -9.42 3.93 -6.19
CA GLU A 183 -8.46 4.01 -5.10
C GLU A 183 -8.49 2.73 -4.27
N MET A 184 -7.30 2.16 -4.06
CA MET A 184 -7.05 1.00 -3.22
C MET A 184 -6.15 1.42 -2.06
N THR A 185 -6.53 1.07 -0.84
CA THR A 185 -5.68 1.23 0.35
C THR A 185 -5.50 -0.12 1.00
N GLU A 186 -4.26 -0.58 1.06
CA GLU A 186 -3.89 -1.80 1.75
C GLU A 186 -2.93 -1.45 2.88
N THR A 187 -3.16 -2.05 4.06
CA THR A 187 -2.38 -1.78 5.26
C THR A 187 -1.88 -3.09 5.84
N ALA A 188 -0.63 -3.09 6.30
CA ALA A 188 -0.04 -4.23 6.98
C ALA A 188 0.82 -3.76 8.14
N SER A 189 0.95 -4.60 9.16
CA SER A 189 1.76 -4.30 10.32
C SER A 189 2.49 -5.55 10.80
N MET A 190 3.74 -5.38 11.20
CA MET A 190 4.57 -6.47 11.74
C MET A 190 5.37 -5.94 12.92
N MET A 191 5.43 -6.73 13.99
CA MET A 191 6.35 -6.45 15.09
C MET A 191 7.77 -6.76 14.65
N VAL A 192 8.70 -5.87 15.02
CA VAL A 192 10.13 -6.11 14.88
C VAL A 192 10.49 -7.30 15.76
N ARG A 193 11.18 -8.28 15.16
CA ARG A 193 11.50 -9.56 15.83
C ARG A 193 12.81 -9.51 16.59
N ASP A 194 13.77 -8.75 16.08
CA ASP A 194 15.06 -8.55 16.72
C ASP A 194 15.01 -7.35 17.66
N ARG A 195 15.89 -7.33 18.66
CA ARG A 195 16.04 -6.15 19.50
C ARG A 195 16.53 -4.98 18.64
N ARG A 196 15.72 -3.91 18.56
CA ARG A 196 16.04 -2.70 17.82
C ARG A 196 16.61 -1.64 18.76
N ASP A 197 17.67 -0.97 18.33
CA ASP A 197 18.16 0.19 19.07
C ASP A 197 17.22 1.36 18.75
N THR A 198 16.39 1.73 19.72
CA THR A 198 15.50 2.90 19.68
C THR A 198 16.08 4.06 20.49
N SER A 199 17.31 3.93 20.99
CA SER A 199 17.94 4.97 21.80
C SER A 199 18.36 6.17 20.94
N SER A 200 18.29 7.37 21.54
CA SER A 200 18.71 8.61 20.90
C SER A 200 20.23 8.78 20.93
N ASP A 201 20.79 9.52 19.96
CA ASP A 201 22.22 9.88 19.78
C ASP A 201 22.95 10.44 21.02
N LYS A 202 22.24 10.77 22.12
CA LYS A 202 22.82 11.20 23.40
C LYS A 202 23.82 10.21 24.03
N LYS A 203 23.92 8.97 23.58
CA LYS A 203 24.93 8.03 24.08
C LYS A 203 26.36 8.31 23.61
N LEU A 204 26.56 9.21 22.65
CA LEU A 204 27.90 9.49 22.10
C LEU A 204 28.42 10.92 22.39
N GLU A 205 27.60 11.83 22.89
CA GLU A 205 28.02 13.21 23.15
C GLU A 205 27.77 13.62 24.61
N ASN A 206 28.71 13.22 25.47
CA ASN A 206 29.24 14.00 26.59
C ASN A 206 28.23 14.82 27.45
N GLY A 207 27.64 14.18 28.48
CA GLY A 207 27.43 14.79 29.80
C GLY A 207 26.80 16.19 29.94
N SER A 208 25.78 16.59 29.15
CA SER A 208 25.06 17.84 29.40
C SER A 208 23.56 17.78 29.09
N ASN A 209 22.77 18.35 30.01
CA ASN A 209 21.31 18.31 30.07
C ASN A 209 20.65 19.08 28.93
N ASN A 210 19.84 18.41 28.13
CA ASN A 210 18.84 19.05 27.25
C ASN A 210 17.45 18.40 27.48
N PRO A 211 16.41 19.16 27.91
CA PRO A 211 15.12 18.64 28.33
C PRO A 211 14.12 18.31 27.19
N ASN A 212 14.54 18.08 25.95
CA ASN A 212 13.62 17.59 24.90
C ASN A 212 14.27 16.53 23.98
N PRO A 213 13.89 15.23 24.09
CA PRO A 213 14.39 14.15 23.23
C PRO A 213 13.40 13.84 22.10
N THR A 214 13.35 14.68 21.07
CA THR A 214 12.57 14.43 19.84
C THR A 214 13.50 14.34 18.64
N HIS A 215 13.69 13.13 18.11
CA HIS A 215 14.35 12.93 16.81
C HIS A 215 13.37 12.21 15.87
N PRO A 216 12.54 12.95 15.11
CA PRO A 216 11.70 12.39 14.04
C PRO A 216 12.49 12.07 12.74
N ASP A 217 13.76 12.50 12.64
CA ASP A 217 14.47 12.60 11.35
C ASP A 217 15.85 11.89 11.31
N GLY A 218 15.95 10.60 11.66
CA GLY A 218 17.23 9.89 11.44
C GLY A 218 17.38 8.39 11.75
N VAL A 219 16.31 7.60 11.91
CA VAL A 219 16.15 6.11 11.97
C VAL A 219 17.26 5.17 12.50
N TYR A 220 18.31 5.68 13.16
CA TYR A 220 18.98 5.11 14.37
C TYR A 220 20.50 4.94 14.35
N ASN A 221 21.30 5.18 13.29
CA ASN A 221 22.74 5.59 13.37
C ASN A 221 23.44 5.82 12.01
N GLN A 222 23.61 7.08 11.57
CA GLN A 222 24.56 7.61 10.56
C GLN A 222 23.95 8.29 9.31
N THR A 223 24.50 9.49 9.08
CA THR A 223 24.64 10.25 7.83
C THR A 223 23.47 11.09 7.31
N LYS A 224 23.86 12.30 6.85
CA LYS A 224 23.12 13.40 6.26
C LYS A 224 22.46 13.05 4.90
N VAL A 225 21.58 12.06 4.85
CA VAL A 225 20.73 11.82 3.67
C VAL A 225 19.48 12.69 3.79
N ALA A 226 19.02 13.27 2.69
CA ALA A 226 17.78 14.05 2.67
C ALA A 226 16.61 13.14 3.07
N VAL A 227 15.99 13.45 4.21
CA VAL A 227 14.86 12.70 4.75
C VAL A 227 13.66 12.84 3.82
N ALA A 228 13.16 11.71 3.31
CA ALA A 228 11.92 11.71 2.53
C ALA A 228 10.73 11.85 3.51
N SER A 229 10.26 13.09 3.67
CA SER A 229 9.13 13.38 4.54
C SER A 229 7.78 13.05 3.90
N CYS A 230 6.88 12.62 4.77
CA CYS A 230 5.44 12.60 4.54
C CYS A 230 4.85 13.88 5.13
#